data_AF-A0A950ML50-F1
#
_entry.id   AF-A0A950ML50-F1
#
_cell.length_a   1.000
_cell.length_b   1.000
_cell.length_c   1.000
_cell.angle_alpha   90.00
_cell.angle_beta   90.00
_cell.angle_gamma   90.00
#
_symmetry.space_group_name_H-M   'P 1'
#
loop_
_entity.id
_entity.type
_entity.pdbx_description
1 polymer ?
#
loop_
_entity_poly.entity_id
_entity_poly.type
_entity_poly.pdbx_seq_one_letter_code
_entity_poly.pdbx_strand_id
1 'polypeptide(L)'
;MSGTYLCSMPVSATTIPASATSTRRSTLPAIIWIGLAFATAKVALHIITNIIAQHAGYGIFRDEMYYLICGRRLAWGYVDQPPMIALAARLTETLFGHERMWAMRLIPALAGAA
;
A
#
# COMPACT_ATOMS: atom_id res chain seq x y z
N MET A 1 71.31 -57.20 5.74
CA MET A 1 71.02 -55.75 5.65
C MET A 1 69.98 -55.55 4.56
N SER A 2 68.70 -55.41 4.89
CA SER A 2 67.72 -54.86 3.94
C SER A 2 66.63 -54.19 4.75
N GLY A 3 66.66 -52.86 4.74
CA GLY A 3 65.87 -52.00 5.60
C GLY A 3 64.42 -51.90 5.15
N THR A 4 63.52 -52.17 6.09
CA THR A 4 62.15 -51.68 6.10
C THR A 4 62.14 -50.16 6.11
N TYR A 5 61.63 -49.52 5.06
CA TYR A 5 61.26 -48.11 5.09
C TYR A 5 59.81 -47.97 4.61
N LEU A 6 58.89 -48.11 5.56
CA LEU A 6 57.51 -47.64 5.45
C LEU A 6 57.56 -46.10 5.40
N CYS A 7 57.36 -45.54 4.22
CA CYS A 7 57.14 -44.11 4.05
C CYS A 7 55.67 -43.81 4.40
N SER A 8 55.41 -43.52 5.68
CA SER A 8 54.13 -42.99 6.13
C SER A 8 54.03 -41.51 5.77
N MET A 9 53.24 -41.16 4.76
CA MET A 9 52.89 -39.77 4.48
C MET A 9 51.70 -39.34 5.35
N PRO A 10 51.75 -38.17 6.01
CA PRO A 10 50.60 -37.61 6.68
C PRO A 10 49.64 -37.03 5.62
N VAL A 11 48.44 -37.60 5.52
CA VAL A 11 47.31 -36.96 4.83
C VAL A 11 46.95 -35.70 5.62
N SER A 12 47.39 -34.54 5.13
CA SER A 12 46.90 -33.26 5.61
C SER A 12 45.43 -33.14 5.25
N ALA A 13 44.56 -33.39 6.22
CA ALA A 13 43.14 -33.11 6.11
C ALA A 13 42.95 -31.60 5.96
N THR A 14 42.79 -31.12 4.72
CA THR A 14 42.29 -29.78 4.45
C THR A 14 40.83 -29.73 4.92
N THR A 15 40.61 -29.24 6.14
CA THR A 15 39.29 -28.88 6.63
C THR A 15 38.77 -27.71 5.81
N ILE A 16 37.87 -28.00 4.87
CA ILE A 16 37.10 -26.99 4.14
C ILE A 16 36.30 -26.20 5.19
N PRO A 17 36.43 -24.86 5.27
CA PRO A 17 35.66 -24.08 6.21
C PRO A 17 34.18 -24.23 5.83
N ALA A 18 33.39 -24.77 6.78
CA ALA A 18 31.96 -24.90 6.65
C ALA A 18 31.36 -23.55 6.25
N SER A 19 30.70 -23.54 5.09
CA SER A 19 30.01 -22.40 4.49
C SER A 19 29.19 -21.66 5.54
N ALA A 20 29.52 -20.40 5.78
CA ALA A 20 28.78 -19.52 6.66
C ALA A 20 27.31 -19.48 6.21
N THR A 21 26.42 -20.09 6.98
CA THR A 21 24.98 -19.92 6.86
C THR A 21 24.67 -18.45 7.04
N SER A 22 24.51 -17.73 5.91
CA SER A 22 24.00 -16.38 5.87
C SER A 22 22.72 -16.33 6.70
N THR A 23 22.80 -15.66 7.85
CA THR A 23 21.63 -15.39 8.68
C THR A 23 20.74 -14.47 7.86
N ARG A 24 19.75 -15.04 7.16
CA ARG A 24 18.62 -14.32 6.55
C ARG A 24 17.82 -13.69 7.70
N ARG A 25 18.35 -12.60 8.26
CA ARG A 25 17.74 -11.81 9.32
C ARG A 25 16.43 -11.26 8.74
N SER A 26 15.34 -11.43 9.47
CA SER A 26 13.96 -11.17 9.07
C SER A 26 13.72 -9.70 8.67
N THR A 27 14.01 -9.36 7.41
CA THR A 27 13.66 -8.05 6.83
C THR A 27 12.18 -7.92 6.51
N LEU A 28 11.45 -9.04 6.41
CA LEU A 28 10.01 -9.08 6.10
C LEU A 28 9.14 -8.27 7.08
N PRO A 29 9.22 -8.45 8.42
CA PRO A 29 8.44 -7.62 9.34
C PRO A 29 8.81 -6.14 9.22
N ALA A 30 10.09 -5.81 9.04
CA ALA A 30 10.52 -4.42 8.87
C ALA A 30 9.92 -3.80 7.60
N ILE A 31 9.90 -4.53 6.47
CA ILE A 31 9.29 -4.07 5.22
C ILE A 31 7.78 -3.87 5.38
N ILE A 32 7.08 -4.78 6.07
CA ILE A 32 5.64 -4.65 6.34
C ILE A 32 5.36 -3.42 7.22
N TRP A 33 6.13 -3.22 8.28
CA TRP A 33 5.98 -2.07 9.17
C TRP A 33 6.26 -0.75 8.45
N ILE A 34 7.29 -0.70 7.61
CA ILE A 34 7.59 0.48 6.78
C ILE A 34 6.43 0.74 5.81
N GLY A 35 5.94 -0.29 5.11
CA GLY A 35 4.81 -0.16 4.20
C GLY A 35 3.55 0.36 4.91
N LEU A 36 3.22 -0.19 6.07
CA LEU A 36 2.09 0.25 6.89
C LEU A 36 2.27 1.69 7.39
N ALA A 37 3.48 2.08 7.77
CA ALA A 37 3.79 3.44 8.18
C ALA A 37 3.57 4.44 7.02
N PHE A 38 3.99 4.09 5.79
CA PHE A 38 3.74 4.91 4.61
C PHE A 38 2.25 4.99 4.26
N ALA A 39 1.53 3.87 4.29
CA ALA A 39 0.10 3.83 4.03
C ALA A 39 -0.68 4.69 5.02
N THR A 40 -0.38 4.55 6.32
CA THR A 40 -1.02 5.35 7.39
C THR A 40 -0.66 6.83 7.28
N ALA A 41 0.60 7.17 7.05
CA ALA A 41 1.03 8.56 6.83
C ALA A 41 0.33 9.21 5.63
N LYS A 42 0.18 8.47 4.52
CA LYS A 42 -0.52 8.95 3.31
C LYS A 42 -2.00 9.22 3.58
N VAL A 43 -2.69 8.30 4.25
CA VAL A 43 -4.10 8.48 4.62
C VAL A 43 -4.26 9.67 5.58
N ALA A 44 -3.40 9.78 6.59
CA ALA A 44 -3.42 10.90 7.53
C ALA A 44 -3.20 12.23 6.82
N LEU A 45 -2.20 12.31 5.93
CA LEU A 45 -1.93 13.51 5.13
C LEU A 45 -3.15 13.90 4.29
N HIS A 46 -3.80 12.93 3.63
CA HIS A 46 -5.00 13.18 2.83
C HIS A 46 -6.18 13.72 3.65
N ILE A 47 -6.37 13.20 4.88
CA ILE A 47 -7.43 13.71 5.77
C ILE A 47 -7.10 15.13 6.24
N ILE A 48 -5.86 15.38 6.65
CA ILE A 48 -5.41 16.69 7.14
C ILE A 48 -5.56 17.75 6.04
N THR A 49 -5.11 17.47 4.81
CA THR A 49 -5.21 18.42 3.70
C THR A 49 -6.67 18.70 3.34
N ASN A 50 -7.55 17.72 3.37
CA ASN A 50 -8.98 17.92 3.16
C ASN A 50 -9.61 18.83 4.22
N ILE A 51 -9.27 18.63 5.49
CA ILE A 51 -9.77 19.47 6.59
C ILE A 51 -9.27 20.90 6.44
N ILE A 52 -7.97 21.09 6.17
CA ILE A 52 -7.39 22.42 5.97
C ILE A 52 -8.03 23.13 4.77
N ALA A 53 -8.19 22.42 3.64
CA ALA A 53 -8.83 22.98 2.45
C ALA A 53 -10.27 23.46 2.74
N GLN A 54 -11.05 22.65 3.46
CA GLN A 54 -12.41 23.04 3.87
C GLN A 54 -12.42 24.30 4.76
N HIS A 55 -11.51 24.41 5.72
CA HIS A 55 -11.39 25.59 6.58
C HIS A 55 -10.87 26.82 5.83
N ALA A 56 -10.08 26.61 4.76
CA ALA A 56 -9.59 27.67 3.88
C ALA A 56 -10.64 28.17 2.86
N GLY A 57 -11.88 27.66 2.93
CA GLY A 57 -12.97 28.05 2.04
C GLY A 57 -12.99 27.32 0.69
N TYR A 58 -12.13 26.31 0.49
CA TYR A 58 -12.26 25.40 -0.64
C TYR A 58 -13.42 24.43 -0.37
N GLY A 59 -14.56 24.76 -0.97
CA GLY A 59 -15.77 23.94 -0.93
C GLY A 59 -15.69 22.71 -1.84
N ILE A 60 -16.86 22.25 -2.30
CA ILE A 60 -16.97 21.14 -3.25
C ILE A 60 -16.22 21.47 -4.55
N PHE A 61 -15.36 20.55 -4.98
CA PHE A 61 -14.78 20.65 -6.32
C PHE A 61 -15.84 20.35 -7.37
N ARG A 62 -15.76 21.03 -8.52
CA ARG A 62 -16.71 20.86 -9.64
C ARG A 62 -16.91 19.40 -10.02
N ASP A 63 -15.83 18.62 -10.03
CA ASP A 63 -15.84 17.22 -10.43
C ASP A 63 -16.57 16.35 -9.40
N GLU A 64 -16.48 16.68 -8.11
CA GLU A 64 -17.20 15.99 -7.03
C GLU A 64 -18.70 16.27 -7.07
N MET A 65 -19.08 17.51 -7.38
CA MET A 65 -20.49 17.85 -7.62
C MET A 65 -21.04 17.05 -8.80
N TYR A 66 -20.25 16.88 -9.86
CA TYR A 66 -20.61 16.09 -11.02
C TYR A 66 -20.83 14.62 -10.66
N TYR A 67 -19.93 14.03 -9.86
CA TYR A 67 -20.08 12.65 -9.37
C TYR A 67 -21.34 12.46 -8.50
N LEU A 68 -21.65 13.42 -7.64
CA LEU A 68 -22.87 13.37 -6.81
C LEU A 68 -24.14 13.40 -7.67
N ILE A 69 -24.20 14.30 -8.67
CA ILE A 69 -25.35 14.40 -9.57
C ILE A 69 -25.50 13.10 -10.39
N CYS A 70 -24.39 12.53 -10.87
CA CYS A 70 -24.41 11.27 -11.60
C CYS A 70 -24.83 10.10 -10.70
N GLY A 71 -24.42 10.08 -9.43
CA GLY A 71 -24.88 9.11 -8.43
C GLY A 71 -26.36 9.24 -8.09
N ARG A 72 -26.98 10.40 -8.26
CA ARG A 72 -28.44 10.57 -8.11
C ARG A 72 -29.23 10.15 -9.34
N ARG A 73 -28.62 10.18 -10.52
CA ARG A 73 -29.24 9.79 -11.79
C ARG A 73 -28.45 8.66 -12.44
N LEU A 74 -28.40 7.48 -11.82
CA LEU A 74 -27.65 6.36 -12.40
C LEU A 74 -28.11 6.10 -13.85
N ALA A 75 -27.25 6.48 -14.78
CA ALA A 75 -27.41 6.27 -16.20
C ALA A 75 -26.17 5.55 -16.73
N TRP A 76 -26.38 4.72 -17.74
CA TRP A 76 -25.29 4.08 -18.47
C TRP A 76 -24.89 4.99 -19.63
N GLY A 77 -23.59 5.09 -19.90
CA GLY A 77 -23.08 5.89 -21.03
C GLY A 77 -22.70 7.34 -20.70
N TYR A 78 -22.24 7.62 -19.48
CA TYR A 78 -21.55 8.88 -19.21
C TYR A 78 -20.29 8.99 -20.08
N VAL A 79 -20.09 10.15 -20.70
CA VAL A 79 -18.98 10.40 -21.63
C VAL A 79 -17.62 10.35 -20.92
N ASP A 80 -17.57 10.80 -19.66
CA ASP A 80 -16.31 11.06 -18.96
C ASP A 80 -15.96 10.05 -17.86
N GLN A 81 -16.93 9.25 -17.39
CA GLN A 81 -16.72 8.37 -16.25
C GLN A 81 -17.46 7.03 -16.37
N PRO A 82 -16.85 5.91 -15.95
CA PRO A 82 -17.55 4.65 -15.88
C PRO A 82 -18.69 4.72 -14.84
N PRO A 83 -19.82 4.01 -15.08
CA PRO A 83 -20.97 4.01 -14.18
C PRO A 83 -20.63 3.52 -12.75
N MET A 84 -19.51 2.84 -12.60
CA MET A 84 -18.95 2.43 -11.31
C MET A 84 -18.65 3.63 -10.39
N ILE A 85 -18.21 4.77 -10.92
CA ILE A 85 -17.96 5.98 -10.11
C ILE A 85 -19.28 6.56 -9.60
N ALA A 86 -20.30 6.63 -10.46
CA ALA A 86 -21.65 7.06 -10.06
C ALA A 86 -22.26 6.12 -9.00
N LEU A 87 -22.05 4.81 -9.13
CA LEU A 87 -22.48 3.83 -8.13
C LEU A 87 -21.75 4.01 -6.80
N ALA A 88 -20.42 4.19 -6.83
CA ALA A 88 -19.63 4.46 -5.63
C ALA A 88 -20.10 5.74 -4.93
N ALA A 89 -20.36 6.82 -5.69
CA ALA A 89 -20.92 8.06 -5.16
C ALA A 89 -22.29 7.81 -4.50
N ARG A 90 -23.19 7.07 -5.16
CA ARG A 90 -24.50 6.70 -4.60
C ARG A 90 -24.38 5.87 -3.32
N LEU A 91 -23.47 4.88 -3.28
CA LEU A 91 -23.22 4.06 -2.10
C LEU A 91 -22.72 4.91 -0.93
N THR A 92 -21.74 5.79 -1.18
CA THR A 92 -21.25 6.71 -0.14
C THR A 92 -22.34 7.66 0.36
N GLU A 93 -23.19 8.16 -0.53
CA GLU A 93 -24.33 9.01 -0.19
C GLU A 93 -25.35 8.26 0.68
N THR A 94 -25.64 7.00 0.38
CA THR A 94 -26.58 6.16 1.15
C THR A 94 -26.03 5.73 2.51
N LEU A 95 -24.71 5.51 2.64
CA LEU A 95 -24.09 5.01 3.86
C LEU A 95 -23.74 6.13 4.86
N PHE A 96 -23.26 7.28 4.38
CA PHE A 96 -22.74 8.35 5.23
C PHE A 96 -23.62 9.60 5.26
N GLY A 97 -24.66 9.65 4.44
CA GLY A 97 -25.56 10.80 4.32
C GLY A 97 -24.99 11.93 3.46
N HIS A 98 -25.86 12.84 3.04
CA HIS A 98 -25.54 13.91 2.08
C HIS A 98 -24.62 14.99 2.67
N GLU A 99 -24.60 15.09 4.00
CA GLU A 99 -23.89 16.12 4.77
C GLU A 99 -22.37 15.88 4.87
N ARG A 100 -21.91 14.64 4.60
CA ARG A 100 -20.53 14.23 4.87
C ARG A 100 -19.70 14.21 3.58
N MET A 101 -19.28 15.39 3.14
CA MET A 101 -18.52 15.61 1.90
C MET A 101 -17.18 14.86 1.81
N TRP A 102 -16.59 14.48 2.96
CA TRP A 102 -15.37 13.66 2.99
C TRP A 102 -15.59 12.19 2.61
N ALA A 103 -16.84 11.69 2.64
CA ALA A 103 -17.13 10.28 2.41
C ALA A 103 -16.76 9.81 1.00
N MET A 104 -16.92 10.68 -0.01
CA MET A 104 -16.53 10.39 -1.40
C MET A 104 -15.01 10.29 -1.57
N ARG A 105 -14.24 11.02 -0.75
CA ARG A 105 -12.76 11.02 -0.79
C ARG A 105 -12.15 9.84 -0.03
N LEU A 106 -12.92 9.18 0.84
CA LEU A 106 -12.44 8.04 1.63
C LEU A 106 -12.07 6.84 0.74
N ILE A 107 -12.89 6.56 -0.28
CA ILE A 107 -12.65 5.44 -1.22
C ILE A 107 -11.31 5.60 -1.96
N PRO A 108 -11.01 6.74 -2.63
CA PRO A 108 -9.71 6.92 -3.28
C PRO A 108 -8.55 7.04 -2.28
N ALA A 109 -8.79 7.58 -1.08
CA ALA A 109 -7.77 7.61 -0.03
C ALA A 109 -7.34 6.20 0.40
N LEU A 110 -8.31 5.29 0.58
CA LEU A 110 -8.07 3.88 0.90
C LEU A 110 -7.51 3.12 -0.29
N ALA A 111 -8.07 3.28 -1.49
CA ALA A 111 -7.62 2.58 -2.70
C ALA A 111 -6.15 2.91 -3.03
N GLY A 112 -5.71 4.16 -2.86
CA GLY A 112 -4.31 4.51 -3.05
C GLY A 112 -3.39 4.19 -1.87
N ALA A 113 -3.92 3.61 -0.78
CA ALA A 113 -3.13 3.18 0.37
C ALA A 113 -2.96 1.65 0.45
N ALA A 114 -3.79 0.90 -0.28
CA ALA A 114 -3.70 -0.56 -0.47
C ALA A 114 -2.67 -0.91 -1.56
#